data_AF-X8APZ9-F1
#
_entry.id   AF-X8APZ9-F1
#
_cell.length_a   1.000
_cell.length_b   1.000
_cell.length_c   1.000
_cell.angle_alpha   90.00
_cell.angle_beta   90.00
_cell.angle_gamma   90.00
#
_symmetry.space_group_name_H-M   'P 1'
#
loop_
_entity.id
_entity.type
_entity.pdbx_description
1 polymer ?
#
loop_
_entity_poly.entity_id
_entity_poly.type
_entity_poly.pdbx_seq_one_letter_code
_entity_poly.pdbx_strand_id
1 'polypeptide(L)'
;MSSVIDEIVREGAQQMLAAALRAEVAAYCAQFADERDENGHRLVVRNGYHEPREVTTAAGAIEVHAPRVNDKRVDPETGERVRFSSAILPPWARKTRRWSRCCRCCTCMGSRRRTSGRRWASFWARPRACRRPRSPS
;
A
#
# COMPACT_ATOMS: atom_id res chain seq x y z
N MET A 1 20.27 7.64 15.23
CA MET A 1 21.10 6.95 14.23
C MET A 1 20.52 5.56 14.08
N SER A 2 20.00 5.22 12.90
CA SER A 2 19.64 3.85 12.54
C SER A 2 20.89 2.97 12.64
N SER A 3 20.75 1.75 13.14
CA SER A 3 21.88 0.82 13.11
C SER A 3 22.12 0.38 11.67
N VAL A 4 23.35 -0.02 11.34
CA VAL A 4 23.71 -0.60 10.02
C VAL A 4 22.78 -1.77 9.66
N ILE A 5 22.35 -2.54 10.67
CA ILE A 5 21.43 -3.66 10.50
C ILE A 5 20.06 -3.18 10.04
N ASP A 6 19.52 -2.12 10.65
CA ASP A 6 18.19 -1.59 10.29
C ASP A 6 18.15 -1.09 8.84
N GLU A 7 19.27 -0.53 8.35
CA GLU A 7 19.39 -0.04 6.97
C GLU A 7 19.40 -1.19 5.97
N ILE A 8 20.20 -2.23 6.22
CA ILE A 8 20.26 -3.44 5.38
C ILE A 8 18.88 -4.13 5.36
N VAL A 9 18.21 -4.24 6.50
CA VAL A 9 16.89 -4.86 6.59
C VAL A 9 15.86 -4.07 5.79
N ARG A 10 15.87 -2.73 5.89
CA ARG A 10 14.95 -1.87 5.14
C ARG A 10 15.18 -1.97 3.63
N GLU A 11 16.43 -1.92 3.20
CA GLU A 11 16.79 -2.05 1.78
C GLU A 11 16.40 -3.42 1.22
N GLY A 12 16.75 -4.50 1.93
CA GLY A 12 16.37 -5.86 1.56
C GLY A 12 14.85 -6.04 1.47
N ALA A 13 14.11 -5.51 2.44
CA ALA A 13 12.65 -5.54 2.42
C ALA A 13 12.06 -4.79 1.22
N GLN A 14 12.64 -3.64 0.85
CA GLN A 14 12.22 -2.88 -0.34
C GLN A 14 12.45 -3.68 -1.62
N GLN A 15 13.63 -4.28 -1.79
CA GLN A 15 13.98 -5.07 -2.97
C GLN A 15 13.08 -6.33 -3.08
N MET A 16 12.86 -7.03 -1.98
CA MET A 16 11.98 -8.20 -1.92
C MET A 16 10.53 -7.84 -2.28
N LEU A 17 10.00 -6.72 -1.76
CA LEU A 17 8.65 -6.28 -2.07
C LEU A 17 8.51 -5.89 -3.56
N ALA A 18 9.50 -5.19 -4.11
CA ALA A 18 9.53 -4.84 -5.53
C ALA A 18 9.62 -6.10 -6.42
N ALA A 19 10.41 -7.11 -6.02
CA ALA A 19 10.48 -8.38 -6.72
C ALA A 19 9.13 -9.13 -6.67
N ALA A 20 8.49 -9.19 -5.51
CA ALA A 20 7.20 -9.87 -5.34
C ALA A 20 6.09 -9.23 -6.19
N LEU A 21 6.01 -7.89 -6.23
CA LEU A 21 5.05 -7.19 -7.08
C LEU A 21 5.30 -7.42 -8.58
N ARG A 22 6.57 -7.46 -9.00
CA ARG A 22 6.93 -7.79 -10.39
C ARG A 22 6.52 -9.23 -10.74
N ALA A 23 6.74 -10.17 -9.83
CA ALA A 23 6.36 -11.57 -10.02
C ALA A 23 4.84 -11.76 -10.09
N GLU A 24 4.08 -11.08 -9.22
CA GLU A 24 2.60 -11.10 -9.24
C GLU A 24 2.06 -10.61 -10.59
N VAL A 25 2.57 -9.46 -11.08
CA VAL A 25 2.16 -8.90 -12.36
C VAL A 25 2.59 -9.77 -13.54
N ALA A 26 3.79 -10.35 -13.49
CA ALA A 26 4.25 -11.27 -14.53
C ALA A 26 3.37 -12.52 -14.60
N ALA A 27 3.00 -13.10 -13.45
CA ALA A 27 2.09 -14.24 -13.37
C ALA A 27 0.70 -13.89 -13.92
N TYR A 28 0.17 -12.72 -13.57
CA TYR A 28 -1.12 -12.25 -14.08
C TYR A 28 -1.11 -12.07 -15.61
N CYS A 29 -0.10 -11.41 -16.16
CA CYS A 29 0.03 -11.24 -17.61
C CYS A 29 0.26 -12.58 -18.35
N ALA A 30 0.95 -13.53 -17.72
CA ALA A 30 1.17 -14.85 -18.28
C ALA A 30 -0.12 -15.68 -18.30
N GLN A 31 -0.95 -15.59 -17.25
CA GLN A 31 -2.24 -16.28 -17.17
C GLN A 31 -3.18 -15.86 -18.31
N PHE A 32 -3.13 -14.60 -18.74
CA PHE A 32 -3.97 -14.06 -19.82
C PHE A 32 -3.18 -13.80 -21.10
N ALA A 33 -2.16 -14.62 -21.35
CA ALA A 33 -1.30 -14.53 -22.52
C ALA A 33 -2.04 -14.81 -23.84
N ASP A 34 -3.06 -15.65 -23.78
CA ASP A 34 -3.82 -16.15 -24.93
C ASP A 34 -5.02 -15.26 -25.26
N GLU A 35 -5.39 -14.35 -24.34
CA GLU A 35 -6.39 -13.31 -24.54
C GLU A 35 -5.83 -12.22 -25.46
N ARG A 36 -6.17 -12.32 -26.75
CA ARG A 36 -5.67 -11.42 -27.80
C ARG A 36 -6.82 -10.71 -28.50
N ASP A 37 -6.53 -9.50 -28.99
CA ASP A 37 -7.44 -8.78 -29.88
C ASP A 37 -7.45 -9.40 -31.29
N GLU A 38 -8.33 -8.89 -32.15
CA GLU A 38 -8.46 -9.28 -33.56
C GLU A 38 -7.16 -9.07 -34.37
N ASN A 39 -6.28 -8.19 -33.88
CA ASN A 39 -4.98 -7.88 -34.48
C ASN A 39 -3.84 -8.74 -33.89
N GLY A 40 -4.14 -9.67 -32.98
CA GLY A 40 -3.17 -10.55 -32.34
C GLY A 40 -2.36 -9.94 -31.19
N HIS A 41 -2.69 -8.73 -30.73
CA HIS A 41 -2.07 -8.11 -29.56
C HIS A 41 -2.71 -8.61 -28.26
N ARG A 42 -1.88 -8.79 -27.23
CA ARG A 42 -2.35 -9.17 -25.89
C ARG A 42 -3.24 -8.09 -25.28
N LEU A 43 -4.38 -8.50 -24.72
CA LEU A 43 -5.32 -7.59 -24.05
C LEU A 43 -4.83 -7.15 -22.68
N VAL A 44 -4.00 -7.97 -22.02
CA VAL A 44 -3.41 -7.70 -20.71
C VAL A 44 -1.92 -7.44 -20.85
N VAL A 45 -1.49 -6.22 -20.53
CA VAL A 45 -0.09 -5.79 -20.64
C VAL A 45 0.37 -5.01 -19.42
N ARG A 46 1.65 -5.14 -19.07
CA ARG A 46 2.29 -4.26 -18.07
C ARG A 46 2.54 -2.88 -18.69
N ASN A 47 1.92 -1.84 -18.13
CA ASN A 47 1.97 -0.47 -18.64
C ASN A 47 2.70 0.48 -17.65
N GLY A 48 3.97 0.18 -17.38
CA GLY A 48 4.83 1.01 -16.52
C GLY A 48 4.55 0.84 -15.02
N TYR A 49 4.69 1.93 -14.27
CA TYR A 49 4.59 1.97 -12.80
C TYR A 49 3.68 3.12 -12.33
N HIS A 50 3.07 2.94 -11.16
CA HIS A 50 2.40 4.01 -10.44
C HIS A 50 3.42 4.94 -9.77
N GLU A 51 2.95 6.11 -9.35
CA GLU A 51 3.74 7.02 -8.53
C GLU A 51 4.25 6.30 -7.26
N PRO A 52 5.50 6.59 -6.85
CA PRO A 52 6.03 6.07 -5.60
C PRO A 52 5.12 6.44 -4.43
N ARG A 53 5.01 5.52 -3.49
CA ARG A 53 4.34 5.78 -2.23
C ARG A 53 5.03 5.10 -1.07
N GLU A 54 4.98 5.77 0.07
CA GLU A 54 5.51 5.24 1.31
C GLU A 54 4.50 4.28 1.98
N VAL A 55 5.00 3.10 2.37
CA VAL A 55 4.27 2.07 3.11
C VAL A 55 5.00 1.80 4.42
N THR A 56 4.29 1.94 5.54
CA THR A 56 4.86 1.60 6.85
C THR A 56 4.80 0.09 7.07
N THR A 57 5.98 -0.52 7.19
CA THR A 57 6.18 -1.94 7.49
C THR A 57 6.86 -2.10 8.87
N ALA A 58 7.09 -3.35 9.30
CA ALA A 58 7.86 -3.61 10.52
C ALA A 58 9.34 -3.20 10.39
N ALA A 59 9.89 -3.19 9.17
CA ALA A 59 11.25 -2.74 8.87
C ALA A 59 11.35 -1.20 8.73
N GLY A 60 10.28 -0.47 9.05
CA GLY A 60 10.18 0.97 8.88
C GLY A 60 9.39 1.36 7.64
N ALA A 61 9.50 2.63 7.28
CA ALA A 61 8.82 3.18 6.12
C ALA A 61 9.61 2.92 4.85
N ILE A 62 8.94 2.34 3.85
CA ILE A 62 9.53 1.87 2.60
C ILE A 62 8.80 2.51 1.42
N GLU A 63 9.54 3.07 0.48
CA GLU A 63 8.99 3.57 -0.78
C GLU A 63 8.77 2.43 -1.76
N VAL A 64 7.56 2.35 -2.31
CA VAL A 64 7.12 1.28 -3.21
C VAL A 64 6.61 1.88 -4.51
N HIS A 65 7.11 1.33 -5.62
CA HIS A 65 6.61 1.59 -6.97
C HIS A 65 5.79 0.39 -7.44
N ALA A 66 4.46 0.50 -7.38
CA ALA A 66 3.58 -0.59 -7.83
C ALA A 66 3.55 -0.67 -9.36
N PRO A 67 3.79 -1.84 -9.99
CA PRO A 67 3.66 -1.97 -11.43
C PRO A 67 2.21 -1.80 -11.87
N ARG A 68 2.01 -1.18 -13.03
CA ARG A 68 0.69 -0.97 -13.64
C ARG A 68 0.40 -2.07 -14.64
N VAL A 69 -0.82 -2.57 -14.63
CA VAL A 69 -1.35 -3.47 -15.64
C VAL A 69 -2.51 -2.78 -16.33
N ASN A 70 -2.45 -2.73 -17.66
CA ASN A 70 -3.57 -2.34 -18.49
C ASN A 70 -4.28 -3.61 -18.92
N ASP A 71 -5.48 -3.82 -18.38
CA ASP A 71 -6.37 -4.89 -18.80
C ASP A 71 -7.48 -4.30 -19.66
N LYS A 72 -7.51 -4.70 -20.93
CA LYS A 72 -8.51 -4.25 -21.91
C LYS A 72 -9.76 -5.11 -21.95
N ARG A 73 -9.82 -6.19 -21.18
CA ARG A 73 -10.98 -7.08 -21.15
C ARG A 73 -12.18 -6.39 -20.52
N VAL A 74 -13.35 -6.75 -21.02
CA VAL A 74 -14.65 -6.33 -20.51
C VAL A 74 -15.35 -7.56 -19.94
N ASP A 75 -15.94 -7.41 -18.77
CA ASP A 75 -16.76 -8.46 -18.17
C ASP A 75 -18.09 -8.55 -18.96
N PRO A 76 -18.45 -9.72 -19.50
CA PRO A 76 -19.67 -9.88 -20.30
C PRO A 76 -20.96 -9.66 -19.52
N GLU A 77 -20.95 -9.79 -18.18
CA GLU A 77 -22.16 -9.62 -17.36
C GLU A 77 -22.38 -8.17 -16.92
N THR A 78 -21.30 -7.44 -16.62
CA THR A 78 -21.38 -6.06 -16.10
C THR A 78 -21.09 -5.00 -17.15
N GLY A 79 -20.45 -5.37 -18.27
CA GLY A 79 -19.97 -4.44 -19.30
C GLY A 79 -18.81 -3.54 -18.83
N GLU A 80 -18.31 -3.73 -17.61
CA GLU A 80 -17.22 -2.95 -17.07
C GLU A 80 -15.84 -3.53 -17.45
N ARG A 81 -14.83 -2.65 -17.49
CA ARG A 81 -13.45 -3.10 -17.71
C ARG A 81 -12.92 -3.80 -16.48
N VAL A 82 -12.40 -5.01 -16.68
CA VAL A 82 -11.68 -5.75 -15.64
C VAL A 82 -10.45 -4.94 -15.25
N ARG A 83 -10.22 -4.77 -13.94
CA ARG A 83 -9.05 -4.08 -13.40
C ARG A 83 -8.21 -5.02 -12.58
N PHE A 84 -6.92 -5.07 -12.90
CA PHE A 84 -5.95 -5.71 -12.03
C PHE A 84 -5.88 -4.99 -10.68
N SER A 85 -6.00 -5.74 -9.60
CA SER A 85 -5.69 -5.28 -8.26
C SER A 85 -4.71 -6.25 -7.61
N SER A 86 -3.60 -5.71 -7.11
CA SER A 86 -2.57 -6.50 -6.43
C SER A 86 -3.07 -7.03 -5.10
N ALA A 87 -2.90 -8.34 -4.87
CA ALA A 87 -3.26 -8.99 -3.62
C ALA A 87 -2.23 -8.67 -2.52
N ILE A 88 -0.96 -8.51 -2.90
CA ILE A 88 0.14 -8.19 -1.98
C ILE A 88 -0.03 -6.77 -1.40
N LEU A 89 -0.30 -5.78 -2.25
CA LEU A 89 -0.38 -4.38 -1.83
C LEU A 89 -1.54 -3.66 -2.52
N PRO A 90 -2.73 -3.58 -1.88
CA PRO A 90 -3.88 -2.87 -2.44
C PRO A 90 -3.58 -1.38 -2.74
N PRO A 91 -4.30 -0.74 -3.66
CA PRO A 91 -4.04 0.64 -4.08
C PRO A 91 -4.25 1.69 -2.97
N TRP A 92 -4.90 1.36 -1.86
CA TRP A 92 -5.09 2.24 -0.71
C TRP A 92 -4.16 1.91 0.48
N ALA A 93 -3.38 0.83 0.39
CA ALA A 93 -2.57 0.35 1.51
C ALA A 93 -1.41 1.30 1.81
N ARG A 94 -1.46 1.97 2.97
CA ARG A 94 -0.37 2.80 3.53
C ARG A 94 0.39 2.11 4.66
N LYS A 95 -0.18 1.04 5.23
CA LYS A 95 0.35 0.31 6.39
C LYS A 95 0.07 -1.18 6.24
N THR A 96 0.99 -2.02 6.69
CA THR A 96 0.77 -3.48 6.73
C THR A 96 -0.27 -3.84 7.80
N ARG A 97 -1.07 -4.89 7.55
CA ARG A 97 -2.19 -5.31 8.42
C ARG A 97 -1.75 -5.63 9.86
N ARG A 98 -0.50 -6.04 10.08
CA ARG A 98 0.04 -6.28 11.42
C ARG A 98 0.19 -4.99 12.22
N TRP A 99 0.50 -3.87 11.56
CA TRP A 99 0.63 -2.56 12.20
C TRP A 99 -0.71 -2.03 12.74
N SER A 100 -1.82 -2.25 12.01
CA SER A 100 -3.13 -1.78 12.46
C SER A 100 -3.63 -2.49 13.72
N ARG A 101 -3.22 -3.76 13.96
CA ARG A 101 -3.56 -4.51 15.17
C ARG A 101 -2.73 -4.15 16.40
N CYS A 102 -1.47 -3.73 16.21
CA CYS A 102 -0.58 -3.40 17.34
C CYS A 102 -0.85 -1.99 17.92
N CYS A 103 -1.48 -1.10 17.16
CA CYS A 103 -1.91 0.22 17.65
C CYS A 103 -3.23 0.13 18.46
N ARG A 104 -3.19 -0.59 19.58
CA ARG A 104 -4.17 -0.43 20.67
C ARG A 104 -3.45 0.01 21.94
N CYS A 105 -2.67 1.09 21.83
CA CYS A 105 -2.17 1.87 22.96
C CYS A 105 -2.03 3.34 22.51
N CYS A 106 -2.68 4.25 23.24
CA CYS A 106 -3.09 5.58 22.79
C CYS A 106 -2.01 6.67 22.74
N THR A 107 -0.71 6.35 22.77
CA THR A 107 0.36 7.36 22.82
C THR A 107 1.66 6.82 22.26
N CYS A 108 1.85 6.89 20.94
CA CYS A 108 3.17 6.84 20.29
C CYS A 108 3.10 7.71 19.02
N MET A 109 3.03 9.04 19.20
CA MET A 109 4.13 9.99 18.94
C MET A 109 4.55 10.10 17.46
N GLY A 110 4.12 11.21 16.85
CA GLY A 110 5.10 12.16 16.33
C GLY A 110 5.57 12.01 14.88
N SER A 111 4.67 12.03 13.90
CA SER A 111 5.00 12.53 12.56
C SER A 111 4.19 13.79 12.27
N ARG A 112 4.53 14.88 12.97
CA ARG A 112 4.01 16.23 12.70
C ARG A 112 5.12 17.07 12.08
N ARG A 113 5.02 17.31 10.77
CA ARG A 113 5.36 18.52 9.97
C ARG A 113 5.46 18.07 8.50
N ARG A 114 4.91 18.75 7.49
CA ARG A 114 4.24 20.06 7.42
C ARG A 114 3.43 20.08 6.10
N THR A 115 2.10 20.11 6.18
CA THR A 115 1.28 20.61 5.08
C THR A 115 1.33 22.13 5.14
N SER A 116 1.94 22.75 4.13
CA SER A 116 1.79 24.17 3.87
C SER A 116 0.35 24.47 3.46
N GLY A 117 -0.26 25.44 4.15
CA GLY A 117 -1.31 26.29 3.59
C GLY A 117 -2.67 25.64 3.30
N ARG A 118 -3.54 25.60 4.32
CA ARG A 118 -4.83 26.34 4.31
C ARG A 118 -5.60 26.05 5.60
N ARG A 119 -5.60 27.08 6.44
CA ARG A 119 -6.58 27.45 7.47
C ARG A 119 -7.97 26.83 7.25
N TRP A 120 -8.33 25.82 8.05
CA TRP A 120 -9.70 25.56 8.48
C TRP A 120 -9.66 25.39 9.99
N ALA A 121 -10.02 26.48 10.68
CA ALA A 121 -10.29 26.47 12.10
C ALA A 121 -11.63 25.75 12.35
N SER A 122 -11.75 25.21 13.57
CA SER A 122 -13.02 24.91 14.23
C SER A 122 -13.73 23.62 13.82
N PHE A 123 -13.31 22.50 14.42
CA PHE A 123 -14.24 21.49 14.94
C PHE A 123 -13.45 20.52 15.83
N TRP A 124 -14.07 20.01 16.89
CA TRP A 124 -13.50 19.14 17.93
C TRP A 124 -12.80 19.85 19.10
N ALA A 125 -13.66 20.47 19.91
CA ALA A 125 -13.46 20.65 21.34
C ALA A 125 -12.86 19.39 22.00
N ARG A 126 -11.93 19.61 22.92
CA ARG A 126 -11.36 18.60 23.83
C ARG A 126 -12.45 18.01 24.73
N PRO A 127 -12.62 16.68 24.81
CA PRO A 127 -13.27 16.07 25.97
C PRO A 127 -12.23 15.75 27.06
N ARG A 128 -12.62 16.07 28.29
CA ARG A 128 -11.89 15.89 29.53
C ARG A 128 -11.62 14.40 29.83
N ALA A 129 -10.45 14.17 30.41
CA ALA A 129 -9.99 13.02 31.21
C ALA A 129 -11.00 11.87 31.47
N CYS A 130 -10.70 10.68 30.94
CA CYS A 130 -11.22 9.42 31.48
C CYS A 130 -10.25 8.90 32.55
N ARG A 131 -10.72 8.87 33.81
CA ARG A 131 -10.02 8.29 34.96
C ARG A 131 -9.87 6.77 34.77
N ARG A 132 -8.68 6.23 35.05
CA ARG A 132 -8.44 4.77 35.19
C ARG A 132 -9.17 4.23 36.43
N PRO A 133 -9.78 3.04 36.41
CA PRO A 133 -10.12 2.33 37.64
C PRO A 133 -8.85 1.71 38.25
N ARG A 134 -8.75 1.71 39.59
CA ARG A 134 -7.71 1.00 40.34
C ARG A 134 -8.04 -0.49 40.37
N SER A 135 -7.06 -1.34 40.12
CA SER A 135 -7.13 -2.79 40.35
C SER A 135 -7.10 -3.08 41.86
N PRO A 136 -7.84 -4.06 42.38
CA PRO A 136 -7.60 -4.58 43.72
C PRO A 136 -6.48 -5.64 43.71
N SER A 137 -5.83 -5.75 44.88
CA SER A 137 -4.75 -6.69 45.21
C SER A 137 -5.20 -8.14 45.32
#